data_AF-A0A1A8D9Z2-F1
#
_entry.id   AF-A0A1A8D9Z2-F1
#
_cell.length_a   1.000
_cell.length_b   1.000
_cell.length_c   1.000
_cell.angle_alpha   90.00
_cell.angle_beta   90.00
_cell.angle_gamma   90.00
#
_symmetry.space_group_name_H-M   'P 1'
#
loop_
_entity.id
_entity.type
_entity.pdbx_description
1 polymer ?
#
loop_
_entity_poly.entity_id
_entity_poly.type
_entity_poly.pdbx_seq_one_letter_code
_entity_poly.pdbx_strand_id
1 'polypeptide(L)'
;MAEGEDVDWELSKENIQPLRRGRAISALHQALSQQQDGPTSAINQQRQAFESELRMYDGDDPLHVWDCYVKWTEQTFLQGGRESNLATLLERAVTRFTEESMYHNDPRYVDLWIKFAENCPEPLEVYRYMQAKGIGLTQASFYIAWSEEYENQGNYRKADLVYQEGFKVHTEPSDKLSQFHKAFQARVSRQALLNMEKDSSDEESKQPERVSLAVLKHRGKKKAIAPVIRTGAAIKSVSGVLQSHGAPVLGNVSNSRLLVFDENKAEIAGPSEPRLESWAAPPTSRAKENEQRTEKWSDVKMPQKTTFGHKIMAPPPAKPTFQPFVEESDQPPTMTPCKIHPAVNTVLMARKPSKGDTPLKRLQDHQQQHKDAEAGKLQEQSMYCKELLLSGATEFCFEELRAERYFKKMSQEARGEDGQSSVSAVN
;
A
#
# COMPACT_ATOMS: atom_id res chain seq x y z
N MET A 1 44.82 0.37 6.88
CA MET A 1 44.11 -0.67 6.11
C MET A 1 42.69 -0.72 6.64
N ALA A 2 41.77 -0.03 5.96
CA ALA A 2 40.33 -0.01 6.27
C ALA A 2 39.61 0.02 4.92
N GLU A 3 39.68 -1.10 4.18
CA GLU A 3 39.03 -1.28 2.88
C GLU A 3 38.18 -2.57 2.86
N GLY A 4 37.72 -3.03 4.03
CA GLY A 4 37.01 -4.31 4.17
C GLY A 4 35.52 -4.23 4.51
N GLU A 5 35.03 -3.10 5.04
CA GLU A 5 33.62 -2.98 5.50
C GLU A 5 32.66 -2.43 4.43
N ASP A 6 33.19 -1.87 3.33
CA ASP A 6 32.37 -1.24 2.29
C ASP A 6 31.77 -2.24 1.28
N VAL A 7 32.09 -3.53 1.39
CA VAL A 7 31.77 -4.54 0.37
C VAL A 7 30.39 -5.19 0.61
N ASP A 8 29.95 -5.29 1.86
CA ASP A 8 28.75 -6.06 2.21
C ASP A 8 27.46 -5.41 1.67
N TRP A 9 27.38 -4.08 1.68
CA TRP A 9 26.23 -3.36 1.14
C TRP A 9 26.24 -3.31 -0.38
N GLU A 10 27.41 -3.31 -1.03
CA GLU A 10 27.51 -3.38 -2.49
C GLU A 10 27.01 -4.72 -3.04
N LEU A 11 27.26 -5.81 -2.30
CA LEU A 11 26.77 -7.16 -2.64
C LEU A 11 25.25 -7.27 -2.55
N SER A 12 24.62 -6.48 -1.68
CA SER A 12 23.18 -6.53 -1.39
C SER A 12 22.40 -5.30 -1.86
N LYS A 13 23.01 -4.40 -2.64
CA LYS A 13 22.39 -3.13 -3.07
C LYS A 13 21.09 -3.32 -3.85
N GLU A 14 20.98 -4.41 -4.62
CA GLU A 14 19.76 -4.75 -5.37
C GLU A 14 18.59 -5.15 -4.45
N ASN A 15 18.88 -5.55 -3.21
CA ASN A 15 17.89 -5.92 -2.19
C ASN A 15 17.55 -4.75 -1.24
N ILE A 16 18.16 -3.57 -1.44
CA ILE A 16 17.94 -2.39 -0.61
C ILE A 16 16.98 -1.45 -1.34
N GLN A 17 15.76 -1.33 -0.82
CA GLN A 17 14.77 -0.40 -1.32
C GLN A 17 15.27 1.05 -1.14
N PRO A 18 15.30 1.87 -2.21
CA PRO A 18 15.65 3.28 -2.12
C PRO A 18 14.56 4.03 -1.35
N LEU A 19 14.96 4.74 -0.30
CA LEU A 19 14.07 5.58 0.51
C LEU A 19 14.40 7.05 0.28
N ARG A 20 13.39 7.91 0.17
CA ARG A 20 13.56 9.36 -0.04
C ARG A 20 14.37 10.05 1.07
N ARG A 21 14.30 9.51 2.30
CA ARG A 21 15.04 10.01 3.48
C ARG A 21 16.43 9.39 3.65
N GLY A 22 16.77 8.41 2.81
CA GLY A 22 17.96 7.58 3.00
C GLY A 22 17.81 6.55 4.12
N ARG A 23 18.89 5.80 4.38
CA ARG A 23 18.99 4.78 5.44
C ARG A 23 20.20 5.08 6.32
N ALA A 24 20.12 4.75 7.60
CA ALA A 24 21.27 4.80 8.49
C ALA A 24 22.24 3.66 8.15
N ILE A 25 23.51 3.97 7.91
CA ILE A 25 24.54 3.00 7.51
C ILE A 25 24.74 1.92 8.58
N SER A 26 24.74 2.31 9.86
CA SER A 26 24.86 1.37 10.98
C SER A 26 23.71 0.35 11.03
N ALA A 27 22.47 0.82 10.86
CA ALA A 27 21.30 -0.04 10.83
C ALA A 27 21.27 -0.93 9.58
N LEU A 28 21.80 -0.43 8.46
CA LEU A 28 21.95 -1.19 7.23
C LEU A 28 22.96 -2.33 7.41
N HIS A 29 24.13 -2.08 7.99
CA HIS A 29 25.10 -3.14 8.31
C HIS A 29 24.52 -4.18 9.27
N GLN A 30 23.78 -3.73 10.29
CA GLN A 30 23.10 -4.63 11.22
C GLN A 30 22.03 -5.49 10.52
N ALA A 31 21.27 -4.91 9.59
CA ALA A 31 20.26 -5.67 8.84
C ALA A 31 20.91 -6.67 7.86
N LEU A 32 22.04 -6.31 7.24
CA LEU A 32 22.78 -7.18 6.32
C LEU A 32 23.43 -8.36 7.04
N SER A 33 24.03 -8.15 8.21
CA SER A 33 24.59 -9.25 9.00
C SER A 33 23.49 -10.21 9.46
N GLN A 34 22.36 -9.68 9.93
CA GLN A 34 21.21 -10.49 10.35
C GLN A 34 20.53 -11.27 9.22
N GLN A 35 20.70 -10.86 7.95
CA GLN A 35 20.19 -11.59 6.79
C GLN A 35 21.03 -12.83 6.46
N GLN A 36 22.33 -12.82 6.77
CA GLN A 36 23.24 -13.93 6.48
C GLN A 36 23.16 -15.07 7.51
N ASP A 37 22.84 -14.77 8.77
CA ASP A 37 22.89 -15.76 9.86
C ASP A 37 21.66 -16.67 10.00
N GLY A 38 20.57 -16.42 9.26
CA GLY A 38 19.35 -17.23 9.35
C GLY A 38 18.65 -17.21 10.74
N PRO A 39 17.50 -17.87 10.84
CA PRO A 39 16.22 -17.18 10.68
C PRO A 39 15.98 -16.14 11.80
N THR A 40 15.84 -14.86 11.44
CA THR A 40 14.80 -13.90 11.90
C THR A 40 14.45 -13.80 13.39
N SER A 41 15.11 -14.49 14.33
CA SER A 41 14.68 -14.65 15.72
C SER A 41 14.92 -13.37 16.50
N ALA A 42 16.09 -12.76 16.35
CA ALA A 42 16.38 -11.46 16.97
C ALA A 42 15.46 -10.35 16.41
N ILE A 43 15.23 -10.32 15.10
CA ILE A 43 14.31 -9.36 14.45
C ILE A 43 12.86 -9.60 14.92
N ASN A 44 12.42 -10.84 15.01
CA ASN A 44 11.09 -11.21 15.47
C ASN A 44 10.91 -10.92 16.97
N GLN A 45 11.94 -11.13 17.80
CA GLN A 45 11.96 -10.77 19.22
C GLN A 45 11.85 -9.26 19.39
N GLN A 46 12.64 -8.49 18.64
CA GLN A 46 12.56 -7.03 18.66
C GLN A 46 11.20 -6.54 18.18
N ARG A 47 10.62 -7.19 17.15
CA ARG A 47 9.25 -6.93 16.72
C ARG A 47 8.25 -7.18 17.84
N GLN A 48 8.36 -8.32 18.52
CA GLN A 48 7.49 -8.67 19.65
C GLN A 48 7.62 -7.68 20.81
N ALA A 49 8.82 -7.20 21.10
CA ALA A 49 9.07 -6.18 22.12
C ALA A 49 8.37 -4.85 21.79
N PHE A 50 8.47 -4.38 20.53
CA PHE A 50 7.72 -3.19 20.11
C PHE A 50 6.20 -3.41 20.16
N GLU A 51 5.73 -4.59 19.80
CA GLU A 51 4.31 -4.91 19.84
C GLU A 51 3.78 -5.02 21.27
N SER A 52 4.53 -5.57 22.22
CA SER A 52 4.15 -5.57 23.63
C SER A 52 4.19 -4.16 24.22
N GLU A 53 5.21 -3.37 23.87
CA GLU A 53 5.30 -1.96 24.24
C GLU A 53 4.06 -1.19 23.77
N LEU A 54 3.67 -1.29 22.49
CA LEU A 54 2.46 -0.65 21.96
C LEU A 54 1.15 -0.97 22.70
N ARG A 55 1.08 -2.10 23.41
CA ARG A 55 -0.10 -2.52 24.16
C ARG A 55 -0.05 -2.16 25.63
N MET A 56 1.14 -2.15 26.20
CA MET A 56 1.38 -2.00 27.63
C MET A 56 1.96 -0.62 27.98
N TYR A 57 2.13 0.25 26.98
CA TYR A 57 2.58 1.62 27.11
C TYR A 57 1.56 2.45 27.90
N ASP A 58 1.97 2.90 29.08
CA ASP A 58 1.19 3.79 29.96
C ASP A 58 1.80 5.21 30.00
N GLY A 59 2.63 5.57 29.02
CA GLY A 59 3.29 6.88 28.97
C GLY A 59 2.42 7.97 28.33
N ASP A 60 2.90 9.21 28.41
CA ASP A 60 2.17 10.40 27.97
C ASP A 60 2.10 10.56 26.43
N ASP A 61 3.03 9.95 25.67
CA ASP A 61 3.12 10.07 24.20
C ASP A 61 3.09 8.68 23.51
N PRO A 62 1.88 8.11 23.29
CA PRO A 62 1.73 6.85 22.56
C PRO A 62 2.24 6.92 21.12
N LEU A 63 2.18 8.09 20.46
CA LEU A 63 2.60 8.28 19.07
C LEU A 63 4.11 8.00 18.89
N HIS A 64 4.92 8.34 19.91
CA HIS A 64 6.36 8.08 19.89
C HIS A 64 6.70 6.61 19.63
N VAL A 65 6.01 5.67 20.30
CA VAL A 65 6.27 4.24 20.14
C VAL A 65 5.97 3.78 18.71
N TRP A 66 4.89 4.31 18.10
CA TRP A 66 4.56 4.02 16.70
C TRP A 66 5.59 4.59 15.72
N ASP A 67 6.05 5.82 15.91
CA ASP A 67 7.09 6.44 15.08
C ASP A 67 8.41 5.66 15.15
N CYS A 68 8.83 5.28 16.36
CA CYS A 68 10.01 4.44 16.59
C CYS A 68 9.86 3.07 15.92
N TYR A 69 8.70 2.43 16.05
CA TYR A 69 8.46 1.12 15.46
C TYR A 69 8.43 1.16 13.93
N VAL A 70 7.86 2.21 13.33
CA VAL A 70 7.88 2.43 11.87
C VAL A 70 9.30 2.66 11.37
N LYS A 71 10.08 3.52 12.04
CA LYS A 71 11.49 3.77 11.68
C LYS A 71 12.34 2.51 11.81
N TRP A 72 12.15 1.73 12.87
CA TRP A 72 12.81 0.44 13.04
C TRP A 72 12.45 -0.52 11.90
N THR A 73 11.16 -0.61 11.55
CA THR A 73 10.70 -1.47 10.46
C THR A 73 11.34 -1.08 9.11
N GLU A 74 11.44 0.21 8.80
CA GLU A 74 12.10 0.68 7.57
C GLU A 74 13.60 0.34 7.54
N GLN A 75 14.26 0.43 8.68
CA GLN A 75 15.70 0.17 8.80
C GLN A 75 16.04 -1.32 8.74
N THR A 76 15.26 -2.16 9.42
CA THR A 76 15.50 -3.59 9.52
C THR A 76 15.09 -4.35 8.25
N PHE A 77 14.01 -3.93 7.58
CA PHE A 77 13.53 -4.60 6.36
C PHE A 77 14.04 -3.86 5.12
N LEU A 78 15.18 -4.32 4.59
CA LEU A 78 15.83 -3.71 3.41
C LEU A 78 14.99 -3.82 2.14
N GLN A 79 14.27 -4.93 1.94
CA GLN A 79 13.61 -5.26 0.66
C GLN A 79 12.18 -4.72 0.52
N GLY A 80 11.61 -4.04 1.54
CA GLY A 80 10.30 -3.38 1.43
C GLY A 80 9.10 -4.31 1.18
N GLY A 81 9.28 -5.62 1.37
CA GLY A 81 8.28 -6.63 1.03
C GLY A 81 7.17 -6.79 2.06
N ARG A 82 6.29 -7.77 1.83
CA ARG A 82 5.17 -8.13 2.73
C ARG A 82 5.62 -8.56 4.12
N GLU A 83 6.88 -8.97 4.28
CA GLU A 83 7.44 -9.42 5.55
C GLU A 83 7.55 -8.29 6.58
N SER A 84 7.72 -7.05 6.12
CA SER A 84 7.80 -5.87 6.98
C SER A 84 6.47 -5.53 7.66
N ASN A 85 5.34 -5.97 7.10
CA ASN A 85 3.98 -5.55 7.49
C ASN A 85 3.81 -4.02 7.63
N LEU A 86 4.68 -3.22 6.99
CA LEU A 86 4.73 -1.77 7.13
C LEU A 86 3.40 -1.10 6.75
N ALA A 87 2.77 -1.53 5.66
CA ALA A 87 1.47 -1.00 5.23
C ALA A 87 0.36 -1.22 6.28
N THR A 88 0.31 -2.41 6.89
CA THR A 88 -0.64 -2.73 7.96
C THR A 88 -0.35 -1.93 9.22
N LEU A 89 0.94 -1.75 9.53
CA LEU A 89 1.39 -0.97 10.67
C LEU A 89 0.99 0.51 10.54
N LEU A 90 1.28 1.11 9.37
CA LEU A 90 0.91 2.49 9.06
C LEU A 90 -0.61 2.68 9.09
N GLU A 91 -1.37 1.74 8.51
CA GLU A 91 -2.83 1.78 8.56
C GLU A 91 -3.35 1.80 10.00
N ARG A 92 -2.87 0.90 10.86
CA ARG A 92 -3.31 0.80 12.27
C ARG A 92 -2.90 2.03 13.07
N ALA A 93 -1.68 2.53 12.85
CA ALA A 93 -1.18 3.76 13.47
C ALA A 93 -2.09 4.94 13.12
N VAL A 94 -2.31 5.14 11.83
CA VAL A 94 -3.16 6.20 11.31
C VAL A 94 -4.58 6.06 11.88
N THR A 95 -5.12 4.84 11.98
CA THR A 95 -6.47 4.59 12.51
C THR A 95 -6.61 5.06 13.93
N ARG A 96 -5.64 4.68 14.76
CA ARG A 96 -5.72 4.93 16.18
C ARG A 96 -5.72 6.41 16.52
N PHE A 97 -4.96 7.21 15.78
CA PHE A 97 -4.75 8.63 16.06
C PHE A 97 -5.64 9.57 15.24
N THR A 98 -6.44 9.06 14.29
CA THR A 98 -7.34 9.90 13.48
C THR A 98 -8.42 10.63 14.29
N GLU A 99 -8.79 10.12 15.45
CA GLU A 99 -9.79 10.73 16.35
C GLU A 99 -9.14 11.65 17.39
N GLU A 100 -7.84 11.50 17.61
CA GLU A 100 -7.09 12.25 18.64
C GLU A 100 -6.56 13.56 18.06
N SER A 101 -7.34 14.63 18.26
CA SER A 101 -7.03 15.93 17.67
C SER A 101 -5.72 16.57 18.13
N MET A 102 -5.12 16.03 19.20
CA MET A 102 -3.86 16.48 19.79
C MET A 102 -2.68 16.33 18.82
N TYR A 103 -2.71 15.28 18.00
CA TYR A 103 -1.59 14.92 17.12
C TYR A 103 -1.73 15.44 15.69
N HIS A 104 -2.83 16.11 15.34
CA HIS A 104 -3.08 16.58 13.97
C HIS A 104 -1.97 17.49 13.43
N ASN A 105 -1.36 18.31 14.29
CA ASN A 105 -0.30 19.24 13.89
C ASN A 105 1.11 18.75 14.25
N ASP A 106 1.25 17.51 14.75
CA ASP A 106 2.57 16.96 15.06
C ASP A 106 3.29 16.55 13.76
N PRO A 107 4.52 17.04 13.49
CA PRO A 107 5.31 16.65 12.32
C PRO A 107 5.46 15.12 12.18
N ARG A 108 5.56 14.39 13.29
CA ARG A 108 5.70 12.93 13.31
C ARG A 108 4.45 12.25 12.75
N TYR A 109 3.28 12.76 13.10
CA TYR A 109 2.01 12.21 12.60
C TYR A 109 1.80 12.51 11.12
N VAL A 110 2.13 13.72 10.68
CA VAL A 110 2.10 14.10 9.25
C VAL A 110 3.05 13.23 8.44
N ASP A 111 4.24 12.95 8.96
CA ASP A 111 5.19 12.06 8.32
C ASP A 111 4.67 10.62 8.17
N LEU A 112 3.98 10.08 9.19
CA LEU A 112 3.32 8.77 9.10
C LEU A 112 2.25 8.74 8.01
N TRP A 113 1.47 9.82 7.88
CA TRP A 113 0.47 9.94 6.82
C TRP A 113 1.08 10.07 5.42
N ILE A 114 2.17 10.82 5.26
CA ILE A 114 2.89 10.92 3.98
C ILE A 114 3.41 9.54 3.58
N LYS A 115 4.02 8.78 4.52
CA LYS A 115 4.46 7.40 4.28
C LYS A 115 3.30 6.47 3.93
N PHE A 116 2.15 6.68 4.55
CA PHE A 116 0.94 5.92 4.21
C PHE A 116 0.45 6.24 2.80
N ALA A 117 0.51 7.50 2.37
CA ALA A 117 0.16 7.94 1.01
C ALA A 117 1.10 7.32 -0.04
N GLU A 118 2.41 7.27 0.21
CA GLU A 118 3.40 6.66 -0.69
C GLU A 118 3.17 5.14 -0.91
N ASN A 119 2.54 4.46 0.05
CA ASN A 119 2.20 3.04 -0.04
C ASN A 119 0.82 2.77 -0.66
N CYS A 120 0.06 3.80 -1.01
CA CYS A 120 -1.25 3.71 -1.65
C CYS A 120 -1.15 3.87 -3.18
N PRO A 121 -2.01 3.20 -3.97
CA PRO A 121 -2.03 3.35 -5.43
C PRO A 121 -2.58 4.70 -5.90
N GLU A 122 -3.38 5.39 -5.07
CA GLU A 122 -3.89 6.73 -5.33
C GLU A 122 -3.54 7.68 -4.17
N PRO A 123 -2.32 8.24 -4.14
CA PRO A 123 -1.86 9.06 -3.02
C PRO A 123 -2.64 10.37 -2.86
N LEU A 124 -3.17 10.93 -3.96
CA LEU A 124 -3.96 12.18 -3.93
C LEU A 124 -5.20 12.09 -3.06
N GLU A 125 -5.82 10.92 -2.98
CA GLU A 125 -7.03 10.74 -2.17
C GLU A 125 -6.73 10.82 -0.68
N VAL A 126 -5.55 10.34 -0.27
CA VAL A 126 -5.04 10.43 1.09
C VAL A 126 -4.81 11.89 1.47
N TYR A 127 -4.16 12.67 0.61
CA TYR A 127 -3.93 14.09 0.88
C TYR A 127 -5.23 14.90 0.96
N ARG A 128 -6.22 14.61 0.10
CA ARG A 128 -7.55 15.22 0.23
C ARG A 128 -8.25 14.84 1.53
N TYR A 129 -8.11 13.59 1.99
CA TYR A 129 -8.65 13.16 3.28
C TYR A 129 -7.99 13.92 4.43
N MET A 130 -6.67 14.06 4.42
CA MET A 130 -5.94 14.87 5.40
C MET A 130 -6.42 16.32 5.41
N GLN A 131 -6.60 16.93 4.24
CA GLN A 131 -7.16 18.29 4.12
C GLN A 131 -8.57 18.37 4.72
N ALA A 132 -9.45 17.42 4.40
CA ALA A 132 -10.83 17.40 4.90
C ALA A 132 -10.93 17.19 6.43
N LYS A 133 -9.99 16.44 7.01
CA LYS A 133 -9.89 16.21 8.45
C LYS A 133 -9.10 17.28 9.19
N GLY A 134 -8.40 18.15 8.47
CA GLY A 134 -7.53 19.17 9.06
C GLY A 134 -6.25 18.61 9.66
N ILE A 135 -5.72 17.53 9.11
CA ILE A 135 -4.47 16.90 9.56
C ILE A 135 -3.29 17.59 8.88
N GLY A 136 -2.35 18.13 9.66
CA GLY A 136 -1.11 18.71 9.15
C GLY A 136 -1.27 20.04 8.42
N LEU A 137 -2.38 20.74 8.59
CA LEU A 137 -2.63 22.02 7.90
C LEU A 137 -1.61 23.10 8.25
N THR A 138 -1.01 23.04 9.43
CA THR A 138 0.05 23.97 9.85
C THR A 138 1.44 23.53 9.40
N GLN A 139 1.59 22.35 8.80
CA GLN A 139 2.88 21.75 8.55
C GLN A 139 3.28 21.88 7.07
N ALA A 140 4.47 22.42 6.80
CA ALA A 140 4.94 22.62 5.43
C ALA A 140 5.16 21.29 4.66
N SER A 141 5.53 20.20 5.35
CA SER A 141 5.77 18.90 4.70
C SER A 141 4.52 18.32 4.03
N PHE A 142 3.33 18.61 4.57
CA PHE A 142 2.07 18.19 3.98
C PHE A 142 1.87 18.78 2.57
N TYR A 143 1.94 20.11 2.45
CA TYR A 143 1.74 20.80 1.17
C TYR A 143 2.84 20.48 0.16
N ILE A 144 4.09 20.33 0.63
CA ILE A 144 5.20 19.91 -0.24
C ILE A 144 4.91 18.53 -0.83
N ALA A 145 4.64 17.52 0.00
CA ALA A 145 4.39 16.16 -0.47
C ALA A 145 3.14 16.07 -1.36
N TRP A 146 2.09 16.83 -1.04
CA TRP A 146 0.88 16.88 -1.85
C TRP A 146 1.11 17.53 -3.22
N SER A 147 1.87 18.64 -3.27
CA SER A 147 2.21 19.32 -4.53
C SER A 147 3.13 18.48 -5.42
N GLU A 148 4.09 17.75 -4.83
CA GLU A 148 4.98 16.82 -5.55
C GLU A 148 4.18 15.70 -6.22
N GLU A 149 3.12 15.19 -5.57
CA GLU A 149 2.25 14.18 -6.18
C GLU A 149 1.49 14.75 -7.39
N TYR A 150 1.03 16.00 -7.32
CA TYR A 150 0.44 16.66 -8.50
C TYR A 150 1.47 16.93 -9.61
N GLU A 151 2.71 17.24 -9.25
CA GLU A 151 3.83 17.38 -10.19
C GLU A 151 4.13 16.04 -10.90
N ASN A 152 4.17 14.93 -10.16
CA ASN A 152 4.37 13.58 -10.71
C ASN A 152 3.28 13.17 -11.70
N GLN A 153 2.03 13.63 -11.49
CA GLN A 153 0.91 13.42 -12.41
C GLN A 153 0.87 14.42 -13.58
N GLY A 154 1.80 15.38 -13.63
CA GLY A 154 1.89 16.41 -14.66
C GLY A 154 0.88 17.56 -14.51
N ASN A 155 0.21 17.69 -13.37
CA ASN A 155 -0.77 18.76 -13.11
C ASN A 155 -0.16 19.93 -12.35
N TYR A 156 0.65 20.74 -13.05
CA TYR A 156 1.36 21.87 -12.45
C TYR A 156 0.44 22.97 -11.91
N ARG A 157 -0.75 23.15 -12.50
CA ARG A 157 -1.72 24.17 -12.04
C ARG A 157 -2.25 23.84 -10.65
N LYS A 158 -2.63 22.58 -10.41
CA LYS A 158 -3.09 22.15 -9.09
C LYS A 158 -1.95 22.14 -8.06
N ALA A 159 -0.75 21.75 -8.47
CA ALA A 159 0.43 21.81 -7.60
C ALA A 159 0.69 23.25 -7.10
N ASP A 160 0.61 24.26 -7.98
CA ASP A 160 0.78 25.66 -7.58
C ASP A 160 -0.33 26.15 -6.64
N LEU A 161 -1.58 25.74 -6.87
CA LEU A 161 -2.70 26.06 -5.96
C LEU A 161 -2.47 25.51 -4.55
N VAL A 162 -1.94 24.29 -4.43
CA VAL A 162 -1.61 23.68 -3.12
C VAL A 162 -0.52 24.48 -2.40
N TYR A 163 0.52 24.96 -3.10
CA TYR A 163 1.51 25.85 -2.50
C TYR A 163 0.89 27.16 -2.02
N GLN A 164 0.02 27.77 -2.84
CA GLN A 164 -0.69 29.00 -2.47
C GLN A 164 -1.59 28.80 -1.24
N GLU A 165 -2.26 27.66 -1.12
CA GLU A 165 -3.02 27.29 0.07
C GLU A 165 -2.11 27.20 1.31
N GLY A 166 -0.95 26.56 1.21
CA GLY A 166 0.02 26.49 2.30
C GLY A 166 0.50 27.87 2.76
N PHE A 167 0.71 28.83 1.84
CA PHE A 167 1.06 30.20 2.21
C PHE A 167 -0.08 30.94 2.92
N LYS A 168 -1.34 30.69 2.56
CA LYS A 168 -2.50 31.30 3.24
C LYS A 168 -2.60 30.82 4.70
N VAL A 169 -2.29 29.55 4.96
CA VAL A 169 -2.43 28.92 6.28
C VAL A 169 -1.22 29.19 7.21
N HIS A 170 -0.15 29.83 6.72
CA HIS A 170 1.09 30.12 7.46
C HIS A 170 1.73 28.84 8.03
N THR A 171 2.15 27.95 7.13
CA THR A 171 2.77 26.69 7.54
C THR A 171 4.16 26.88 8.13
N GLU A 172 4.47 26.15 9.20
CA GLU A 172 5.81 26.05 9.78
C GLU A 172 6.57 24.84 9.20
N PRO A 173 7.86 24.96 8.83
CA PRO A 173 8.63 26.19 8.61
C PRO A 173 8.28 26.84 7.27
N SER A 174 7.88 28.12 7.27
CA SER A 174 7.47 28.87 6.08
C SER A 174 8.60 28.99 5.05
N ASP A 175 9.84 29.07 5.53
CA ASP A 175 11.04 29.14 4.70
C ASP A 175 11.20 27.90 3.84
N LYS A 176 10.91 26.72 4.40
CA LYS A 176 10.98 25.45 3.68
C LYS A 176 9.95 25.42 2.56
N LEU A 177 8.70 25.85 2.83
CA LEU A 177 7.66 25.92 1.81
C LEU A 177 8.03 26.87 0.68
N SER A 178 8.56 28.06 1.01
CA SER A 178 9.01 29.06 0.02
C SER A 178 10.14 28.55 -0.87
N GLN A 179 11.14 27.88 -0.28
CA GLN A 179 12.25 27.29 -1.04
C GLN A 179 11.77 26.20 -2.00
N PHE A 180 10.89 25.30 -1.54
CA PHE A 180 10.33 24.25 -2.38
C PHE A 180 9.44 24.79 -3.49
N HIS A 181 8.65 25.84 -3.23
CA HIS A 181 7.84 26.51 -4.25
C HIS A 181 8.70 27.16 -5.34
N LYS A 182 9.78 27.85 -4.97
CA LYS A 182 10.74 28.41 -5.94
C LYS A 182 11.41 27.32 -6.76
N ALA A 183 11.80 26.20 -6.12
CA ALA A 183 12.39 25.07 -6.81
C ALA A 183 11.41 24.42 -7.80
N PHE A 184 10.14 24.28 -7.41
CA PHE A 184 9.05 23.82 -8.28
C PHE A 184 8.87 24.75 -9.49
N GLN A 185 8.75 26.06 -9.28
CA GLN A 185 8.62 27.04 -10.36
C GLN A 185 9.82 26.99 -11.34
N ALA A 186 11.03 26.80 -10.81
CA ALA A 186 12.23 26.62 -11.63
C ALA A 186 12.18 25.32 -12.47
N ARG A 187 11.70 24.20 -11.91
CA ARG A 187 11.53 22.94 -12.65
C ARG A 187 10.48 23.05 -13.75
N VAL A 188 9.31 23.63 -13.43
CA VAL A 188 8.21 23.79 -14.39
C VAL A 188 8.59 24.76 -15.52
N SER A 189 9.26 25.88 -15.22
CA SER A 189 9.72 26.82 -16.25
C SER A 189 10.76 26.18 -17.17
N ARG A 190 11.72 25.43 -16.61
CA ARG A 190 12.69 24.67 -17.41
C ARG A 190 11.99 23.65 -18.33
N GLN A 191 11.00 22.92 -17.81
CA GLN A 191 10.27 21.93 -18.62
C GLN A 191 9.45 22.59 -19.73
N ALA A 192 8.82 23.74 -19.46
CA ALA A 192 8.08 24.50 -20.47
C ALA A 192 8.99 24.98 -21.61
N LEU A 193 10.20 25.46 -21.29
CA LEU A 193 11.20 25.88 -22.30
C LEU A 193 11.68 24.70 -23.15
N LEU A 194 12.01 23.57 -22.52
CA LEU A 194 12.45 22.36 -23.24
C LEU A 194 11.38 21.81 -24.19
N ASN A 195 10.11 21.88 -23.80
CA ASN A 195 9.01 21.45 -24.66
C ASN A 195 8.86 22.36 -25.88
N MET A 196 9.02 23.68 -25.71
CA MET A 196 8.96 24.65 -26.81
C MET A 196 10.11 24.48 -27.82
N GLU A 197 11.31 24.10 -27.37
CA GLU A 197 12.44 23.80 -28.26
C GLU A 197 12.20 22.51 -29.06
N LYS A 198 11.60 21.48 -28.43
CA LYS A 198 11.33 20.20 -29.08
C LYS A 198 10.32 20.31 -30.23
N ASP A 199 9.29 21.14 -30.08
CA ASP A 199 8.29 21.39 -31.13
C ASP A 199 8.87 22.11 -32.36
N SER A 200 10.06 22.70 -32.25
CA SER A 200 10.74 23.38 -33.37
C SER A 200 11.65 22.46 -34.21
N SER A 201 11.93 21.23 -33.73
CA SER A 201 12.94 20.31 -34.28
C SER A 201 12.33 19.08 -34.98
N ASP A 202 11.10 19.17 -35.47
CA ASP A 202 10.32 18.01 -35.92
C ASP A 202 10.57 17.64 -37.40
N GLU A 203 11.77 17.10 -37.67
CA GLU A 203 12.08 16.29 -38.87
C GLU A 203 12.26 14.81 -38.45
N GLU A 204 11.21 14.21 -37.87
CA GLU A 204 11.19 12.76 -37.60
C GLU A 204 10.02 12.08 -38.32
N SER A 205 10.33 10.96 -38.99
CA SER A 205 9.40 10.21 -39.83
C SER A 205 8.22 9.67 -39.02
N LYS A 206 7.01 10.20 -39.28
CA LYS A 206 5.76 9.84 -38.60
C LYS A 206 5.46 8.33 -38.71
N GLN A 207 5.65 7.61 -37.61
CA GLN A 207 5.13 6.25 -37.45
C GLN A 207 3.59 6.26 -37.42
N PRO A 208 2.91 5.14 -37.75
CA PRO A 208 1.45 5.08 -37.74
C PRO A 208 0.89 5.26 -36.31
N GLU A 209 0.22 6.38 -36.10
CA GLU A 209 -0.46 6.73 -34.84
C GLU A 209 -1.76 5.94 -34.64
N ARG A 210 -2.15 5.69 -33.38
CA ARG A 210 -3.42 5.02 -33.07
C ARG A 210 -4.59 5.93 -33.42
N VAL A 211 -5.51 5.43 -34.24
CA VAL A 211 -6.76 6.14 -34.56
C VAL A 211 -7.86 5.66 -33.60
N SER A 212 -8.45 6.59 -32.85
CA SER A 212 -9.58 6.30 -31.96
C SER A 212 -10.79 5.82 -32.75
N LEU A 213 -11.52 4.83 -32.20
CA LEU A 213 -12.71 4.23 -32.82
C LEU A 213 -12.49 3.64 -34.24
N ALA A 214 -11.25 3.29 -34.59
CA ALA A 214 -10.97 2.64 -35.87
C ALA A 214 -11.57 1.23 -35.93
N VAL A 215 -12.16 0.90 -37.08
CA VAL A 215 -12.75 -0.42 -37.33
C VAL A 215 -11.66 -1.49 -37.46
N LEU A 216 -11.74 -2.55 -36.65
CA LEU A 216 -10.85 -3.71 -36.73
C LEU A 216 -11.32 -4.68 -37.84
N LYS A 217 -10.43 -5.06 -38.76
CA LYS A 217 -10.73 -6.10 -39.76
C LYS A 217 -10.50 -7.50 -39.19
N HIS A 218 -11.41 -8.43 -39.47
CA HIS A 218 -11.25 -9.84 -39.09
C HIS A 218 -10.07 -10.48 -39.84
N ARG A 219 -9.23 -11.23 -39.12
CA ARG A 219 -8.10 -11.97 -39.72
C ARG A 219 -8.44 -13.46 -39.81
N GLY A 220 -8.55 -14.00 -41.04
CA GLY A 220 -8.67 -15.44 -41.26
C GLY A 220 -9.13 -15.81 -42.66
N LYS A 221 -8.35 -16.63 -43.37
CA LYS A 221 -8.81 -17.36 -44.56
C LYS A 221 -9.34 -18.71 -44.08
N LYS A 222 -10.67 -18.87 -43.96
CA LYS A 222 -11.47 -20.10 -44.21
C LYS A 222 -12.85 -20.01 -43.54
N LYS A 223 -13.86 -20.50 -44.27
CA LYS A 223 -15.27 -20.53 -43.90
C LYS A 223 -15.49 -21.32 -42.60
N ALA A 224 -16.09 -20.69 -41.60
CA ALA A 224 -16.79 -21.36 -40.51
C ALA A 224 -18.04 -20.56 -40.15
N ILE A 225 -19.15 -21.28 -40.05
CA ILE A 225 -20.51 -20.82 -39.78
C ILE A 225 -20.61 -20.42 -38.29
N ALA A 226 -21.34 -19.32 -38.01
CA ALA A 226 -21.56 -18.61 -36.73
C ALA A 226 -20.54 -17.50 -36.36
N PRO A 227 -20.98 -16.31 -35.86
CA PRO A 227 -20.15 -15.12 -35.79
C PRO A 227 -19.32 -15.10 -34.50
N VAL A 228 -18.11 -15.65 -34.55
CA VAL A 228 -17.11 -15.45 -33.49
C VAL A 228 -15.99 -14.59 -34.04
N ILE A 229 -16.15 -13.26 -33.96
CA ILE A 229 -15.10 -12.32 -34.33
C ILE A 229 -14.19 -12.13 -33.11
N ARG A 230 -13.13 -12.92 -33.02
CA ARG A 230 -12.00 -12.65 -32.11
C ARG A 230 -10.93 -11.89 -32.87
N THR A 231 -10.91 -10.57 -32.72
CA THR A 231 -9.82 -9.71 -33.22
C THR A 231 -8.81 -9.46 -32.11
N GLY A 232 -7.67 -10.15 -32.18
CA GLY A 232 -6.43 -9.78 -31.50
C GLY A 232 -5.64 -8.72 -32.28
N ALA A 233 -4.40 -8.42 -31.86
CA ALA A 233 -3.62 -7.28 -32.33
C ALA A 233 -3.34 -7.27 -33.84
N ALA A 234 -4.17 -6.54 -34.59
CA ALA A 234 -3.89 -6.07 -35.94
C ALA A 234 -4.68 -4.78 -36.20
N ILE A 235 -4.03 -3.63 -36.01
CA ILE A 235 -4.50 -2.32 -36.49
C ILE A 235 -3.73 -2.05 -37.78
N LYS A 236 -4.43 -1.84 -38.90
CA LYS A 236 -3.85 -1.22 -40.11
C LYS A 236 -4.73 -0.11 -40.63
N SER A 237 -4.06 0.81 -41.30
CA SER A 237 -4.51 2.12 -41.77
C SER A 237 -5.84 2.12 -42.52
N VAL A 238 -6.52 3.24 -42.32
CA VAL A 238 -7.84 3.65 -42.79
C VAL A 238 -8.09 3.23 -44.24
N SER A 239 -9.08 2.38 -44.44
CA SER A 239 -9.92 2.41 -45.65
C SER A 239 -11.31 2.82 -45.15
N GLY A 240 -11.66 4.09 -45.34
CA GLY A 240 -12.90 4.69 -44.84
C GLY A 240 -14.12 3.91 -45.35
N VAL A 241 -14.86 3.32 -44.44
CA VAL A 241 -16.22 2.84 -44.70
C VAL A 241 -17.13 3.57 -43.73
N LEU A 242 -17.77 4.63 -44.23
CA LEU A 242 -18.85 5.33 -43.56
C LEU A 242 -20.06 4.38 -43.57
N GLN A 243 -20.45 3.80 -42.43
CA GLN A 243 -21.75 3.14 -42.34
C GLN A 243 -22.83 4.22 -42.20
N SER A 244 -23.64 4.42 -43.23
CA SER A 244 -24.83 5.26 -43.15
C SER A 244 -25.88 4.56 -42.29
N HIS A 245 -25.83 4.74 -40.98
CA HIS A 245 -26.99 4.46 -40.15
C HIS A 245 -28.00 5.58 -40.41
N GLY A 246 -29.16 5.21 -40.97
CA GLY A 246 -30.29 6.13 -41.09
C GLY A 246 -30.57 6.78 -39.73
N ALA A 247 -30.75 8.09 -39.74
CA ALA A 247 -30.85 8.92 -38.54
C ALA A 247 -31.78 8.29 -37.48
N PRO A 248 -31.36 8.16 -36.21
CA PRO A 248 -32.30 7.81 -35.17
C PRO A 248 -33.30 8.97 -35.08
N VAL A 249 -34.58 8.65 -35.29
CA VAL A 249 -35.69 9.54 -34.92
C VAL A 249 -35.63 9.65 -33.40
N LEU A 250 -34.84 10.60 -32.90
CA LEU A 250 -34.87 10.98 -31.50
C LEU A 250 -36.21 11.68 -31.30
N GLY A 251 -37.15 10.85 -30.83
CA GLY A 251 -38.56 11.14 -30.72
C GLY A 251 -38.79 12.48 -30.04
N ASN A 252 -39.64 13.25 -30.69
CA ASN A 252 -40.15 14.54 -30.30
C ASN A 252 -41.05 14.40 -29.05
N VAL A 253 -40.48 14.07 -27.90
CA VAL A 253 -41.20 14.07 -26.60
C VAL A 253 -40.79 15.31 -25.84
N SER A 254 -41.54 16.39 -26.08
CA SER A 254 -41.41 17.66 -25.37
C SER A 254 -42.01 17.54 -23.96
N ASN A 255 -41.28 16.90 -23.05
CA ASN A 255 -41.47 17.13 -21.62
C ASN A 255 -40.43 18.18 -21.20
N SER A 256 -40.90 19.30 -20.62
CA SER A 256 -40.15 20.53 -20.27
C SER A 256 -38.64 20.33 -20.05
N ARG A 257 -37.84 20.76 -21.02
CA ARG A 257 -36.37 20.63 -20.99
C ARG A 257 -35.77 21.82 -20.23
N LEU A 258 -35.09 21.54 -19.13
CA LEU A 258 -34.28 22.55 -18.42
C LEU A 258 -33.12 23.00 -19.32
N LEU A 259 -32.91 24.32 -19.42
CA LEU A 259 -31.76 24.89 -20.13
C LEU A 259 -30.53 24.79 -19.23
N VAL A 260 -29.44 24.26 -19.78
CA VAL A 260 -28.15 24.21 -19.09
C VAL A 260 -27.63 25.62 -18.91
N PHE A 261 -27.11 25.93 -17.72
CA PHE A 261 -26.55 27.24 -17.41
C PHE A 261 -25.34 27.54 -18.30
N ASP A 262 -25.32 28.74 -18.90
CA ASP A 262 -24.23 29.21 -19.75
C ASP A 262 -23.31 30.13 -18.92
N GLU A 263 -22.21 29.55 -18.43
CA GLU A 263 -21.20 30.24 -17.62
C GLU A 263 -20.55 31.42 -18.37
N ASN A 264 -20.61 31.45 -19.71
CA ASN A 264 -20.02 32.54 -20.50
C ASN A 264 -20.82 33.84 -20.44
N LYS A 265 -22.07 33.81 -19.96
CA LYS A 265 -22.93 35.01 -19.84
C LYS A 265 -22.81 35.72 -18.49
N ALA A 266 -22.19 35.10 -17.49
CA ALA A 266 -21.97 35.70 -16.19
C ALA A 266 -20.54 36.26 -16.13
N GLU A 267 -20.39 37.60 -16.13
CA GLU A 267 -19.06 38.24 -16.21
C GLU A 267 -18.17 37.99 -14.98
N ILE A 268 -18.71 37.51 -13.85
CA ILE A 268 -17.93 37.20 -12.64
C ILE A 268 -18.63 36.07 -11.89
N ALA A 269 -18.46 34.83 -12.33
CA ALA A 269 -18.60 33.71 -11.41
C ALA A 269 -17.31 33.68 -10.55
N GLY A 270 -17.40 34.14 -9.30
CA GLY A 270 -16.31 33.94 -8.34
C GLY A 270 -15.95 32.44 -8.28
N PRO A 271 -14.68 32.07 -8.05
CA PRO A 271 -14.32 30.66 -7.94
C PRO A 271 -15.23 30.03 -6.92
N SER A 272 -16.03 29.05 -7.33
CA SER A 272 -16.73 28.20 -6.39
C SER A 272 -15.63 27.50 -5.60
N GLU A 273 -15.27 28.04 -4.44
CA GLU A 273 -14.47 27.28 -3.48
C GLU A 273 -15.23 25.97 -3.31
N PRO A 274 -14.59 24.82 -3.61
CA PRO A 274 -15.25 23.55 -3.41
C PRO A 274 -15.66 23.53 -1.94
N ARG A 275 -16.97 23.61 -1.68
CA ARG A 275 -17.49 23.45 -0.32
C ARG A 275 -16.85 22.19 0.22
N LEU A 276 -16.25 22.30 1.40
CA LEU A 276 -15.65 21.20 2.13
C LEU A 276 -16.75 20.16 2.36
N GLU A 277 -16.96 19.29 1.38
CA GLU A 277 -17.95 18.25 1.44
C GLU A 277 -17.43 17.30 2.50
N SER A 278 -18.19 17.15 3.59
CA SER A 278 -17.85 16.22 4.65
C SER A 278 -17.82 14.83 4.01
N TRP A 279 -16.62 14.39 3.66
CA TRP A 279 -16.38 13.09 3.04
C TRP A 279 -16.97 12.00 3.94
N ALA A 280 -18.11 11.45 3.52
CA ALA A 280 -18.79 10.39 4.26
C ALA A 280 -18.09 9.04 4.08
N ALA A 281 -17.37 8.83 2.97
CA ALA A 281 -16.48 7.66 2.78
C ALA A 281 -15.32 7.95 1.82
N PRO A 282 -14.04 7.75 2.22
CA PRO A 282 -12.88 7.95 1.37
C PRO A 282 -12.71 6.80 0.38
N PRO A 283 -11.98 7.06 -0.71
CA PRO A 283 -11.91 6.13 -1.82
C PRO A 283 -10.84 5.06 -1.57
N THR A 284 -10.92 4.00 -2.36
CA THR A 284 -10.31 2.72 -2.06
C THR A 284 -8.84 2.71 -2.48
N SER A 285 -7.92 2.54 -1.52
CA SER A 285 -6.47 2.30 -1.76
C SER A 285 -6.11 1.04 -2.59
N ARG A 286 -7.08 0.39 -3.22
CA ARG A 286 -6.91 -0.69 -4.20
C ARG A 286 -8.25 -0.83 -4.87
N ALA A 287 -8.33 -0.50 -6.15
CA ALA A 287 -9.53 -0.77 -6.94
C ALA A 287 -9.72 -2.28 -7.00
N LYS A 288 -10.56 -2.83 -6.12
CA LYS A 288 -10.78 -4.28 -5.97
C LYS A 288 -11.23 -4.94 -7.27
N GLU A 289 -11.76 -4.14 -8.20
CA GLU A 289 -12.21 -4.55 -9.53
C GLU A 289 -11.06 -4.61 -10.56
N ASN A 290 -9.98 -3.86 -10.35
CA ASN A 290 -8.82 -3.83 -11.26
C ASN A 290 -7.81 -4.95 -10.97
N GLU A 291 -7.81 -5.51 -9.76
CA GLU A 291 -6.84 -6.52 -9.33
C GLU A 291 -7.51 -7.80 -8.82
N GLN A 292 -7.35 -8.89 -9.57
CA GLN A 292 -7.71 -10.22 -9.10
C GLN A 292 -6.61 -10.76 -8.18
N ARG A 293 -6.91 -10.95 -6.88
CA ARG A 293 -5.97 -11.61 -5.96
C ARG A 293 -5.73 -13.04 -6.43
N THR A 294 -4.48 -13.49 -6.42
CA THR A 294 -4.12 -14.86 -6.75
C THR A 294 -4.83 -15.83 -5.80
N GLU A 295 -5.51 -16.82 -6.38
CA GLU A 295 -5.95 -17.98 -5.62
C GLU A 295 -4.70 -18.73 -5.13
N LYS A 296 -4.83 -19.43 -3.98
CA LYS A 296 -3.78 -20.35 -3.56
C LYS A 296 -3.50 -21.28 -4.74
N TRP A 297 -2.24 -21.53 -5.07
CA TRP A 297 -1.89 -22.74 -5.80
C TRP A 297 -2.33 -23.89 -4.90
N SER A 298 -3.61 -24.27 -4.95
CA SER A 298 -4.03 -25.58 -4.52
C SER A 298 -3.19 -26.53 -5.34
N ASP A 299 -2.57 -27.52 -4.71
CA ASP A 299 -1.88 -28.62 -5.38
C ASP A 299 -2.82 -29.26 -6.40
N VAL A 300 -2.94 -28.66 -7.59
CA VAL A 300 -3.56 -29.26 -8.75
C VAL A 300 -2.54 -30.29 -9.16
N LYS A 301 -2.61 -31.45 -8.50
CA LYS A 301 -2.13 -32.70 -9.06
C LYS A 301 -2.83 -32.78 -10.41
N MET A 302 -2.09 -32.41 -11.46
CA MET A 302 -2.50 -32.62 -12.84
C MET A 302 -3.07 -34.03 -12.90
N PRO A 303 -4.33 -34.23 -13.31
CA PRO A 303 -4.85 -35.57 -13.46
C PRO A 303 -4.00 -36.23 -14.54
N GLN A 304 -3.08 -37.10 -14.13
CA GLN A 304 -2.42 -38.01 -15.05
C GLN A 304 -3.54 -38.80 -15.68
N LYS A 305 -3.79 -38.56 -16.97
CA LYS A 305 -4.80 -39.28 -17.74
C LYS A 305 -4.42 -40.75 -17.74
N THR A 306 -4.92 -41.51 -16.77
CA THR A 306 -4.96 -42.97 -16.83
C THR A 306 -6.00 -43.31 -17.89
N THR A 307 -5.56 -43.37 -19.14
CA THR A 307 -6.40 -43.88 -20.22
C THR A 307 -6.42 -45.40 -20.03
N PHE A 308 -7.36 -45.90 -19.23
CA PHE A 308 -7.73 -47.31 -19.26
C PHE A 308 -8.41 -47.56 -20.61
N GLY A 309 -7.64 -48.12 -21.54
CA GLY A 309 -8.08 -48.50 -22.87
C GLY A 309 -6.88 -49.00 -23.66
N HIS A 310 -6.83 -50.31 -23.91
CA HIS A 310 -5.78 -50.95 -24.68
C HIS A 310 -5.60 -50.27 -26.05
N LYS A 311 -4.52 -49.51 -26.20
CA LYS A 311 -3.91 -49.21 -27.51
C LYS A 311 -2.57 -49.89 -27.56
N ILE A 312 -2.42 -50.79 -28.53
CA ILE A 312 -1.16 -51.39 -28.95
C ILE A 312 -0.23 -50.23 -29.33
N MET A 313 0.82 -50.00 -28.52
CA MET A 313 1.90 -49.08 -28.88
C MET A 313 3.04 -49.88 -29.53
N ALA A 314 3.58 -49.35 -30.61
CA ALA A 314 4.84 -49.81 -31.20
C ALA A 314 6.00 -49.64 -30.18
N PRO A 315 7.05 -50.48 -30.23
CA PRO A 315 8.14 -50.44 -29.27
C PRO A 315 8.87 -49.07 -29.30
N PRO A 316 9.28 -48.52 -28.14
CA PRO A 316 10.01 -47.26 -28.08
C PRO A 316 11.43 -47.42 -28.65
N PRO A 317 12.00 -46.41 -29.33
CA PRO A 317 13.40 -46.42 -29.74
C PRO A 317 14.34 -46.42 -28.52
N ALA A 318 15.52 -47.00 -28.69
CA ALA A 318 16.53 -47.15 -27.63
C ALA A 318 16.90 -45.79 -27.01
N LYS A 319 16.89 -45.74 -25.67
CA LYS A 319 17.29 -44.56 -24.89
C LYS A 319 18.77 -44.23 -25.15
N PRO A 320 19.16 -42.95 -25.30
CA PRO A 320 20.57 -42.58 -25.34
C PRO A 320 21.24 -42.87 -23.98
N THR A 321 22.39 -43.52 -24.06
CA THR A 321 23.28 -43.86 -22.94
C THR A 321 23.94 -42.60 -22.38
N PHE A 322 23.29 -41.91 -21.45
CA PHE A 322 24.02 -41.15 -20.43
C PHE A 322 23.31 -41.35 -19.09
N GLN A 323 24.06 -41.77 -18.08
CA GLN A 323 23.60 -41.84 -16.70
C GLN A 323 24.01 -40.52 -16.04
N PRO A 324 23.08 -39.63 -15.65
CA PRO A 324 23.42 -38.55 -14.72
C PRO A 324 23.91 -39.17 -13.42
N PHE A 325 24.98 -38.62 -12.84
CA PHE A 325 25.60 -39.11 -11.62
C PHE A 325 24.57 -39.03 -10.48
N VAL A 326 24.18 -40.19 -9.95
CA VAL A 326 23.33 -40.31 -8.77
C VAL A 326 24.27 -40.54 -7.60
N GLU A 327 24.35 -39.59 -6.66
CA GLU A 327 25.04 -39.83 -5.39
C GLU A 327 24.29 -40.92 -4.63
N GLU A 328 25.01 -42.02 -4.36
CA GLU A 328 24.54 -43.18 -3.62
C GLU A 328 24.49 -42.85 -2.13
N SER A 329 23.55 -41.99 -1.72
CA SER A 329 23.15 -41.81 -0.33
C SER A 329 21.80 -41.10 -0.27
N ASP A 330 20.73 -41.84 -0.56
CA ASP A 330 19.38 -41.50 -0.10
C ASP A 330 18.71 -42.76 0.43
N GLN A 331 18.79 -42.94 1.76
CA GLN A 331 17.82 -43.80 2.45
C GLN A 331 16.42 -43.20 2.22
N PRO A 332 15.41 -43.99 1.81
CA PRO A 332 14.06 -43.46 1.69
C PRO A 332 13.58 -43.02 3.09
N PRO A 333 12.97 -41.83 3.23
CA PRO A 333 12.46 -41.38 4.52
C PRO A 333 11.39 -42.36 5.00
N THR A 334 11.56 -42.83 6.24
CA THR A 334 10.61 -43.71 6.91
C THR A 334 9.29 -42.95 7.11
N MET A 335 8.24 -43.37 6.40
CA MET A 335 6.90 -42.81 6.55
C MET A 335 6.34 -43.15 7.93
N THR A 336 6.13 -42.15 8.79
CA THR A 336 5.29 -42.27 9.98
C THR A 336 3.82 -41.99 9.61
N PRO A 337 2.85 -42.82 10.02
CA PRO A 337 1.46 -42.64 9.66
C PRO A 337 0.79 -41.68 10.65
N CYS A 338 0.90 -40.38 10.44
CA CYS A 338 0.07 -39.40 11.13
C CYS A 338 -1.02 -38.88 10.19
N LYS A 339 -2.13 -39.65 10.08
CA LYS A 339 -3.38 -39.14 9.51
C LYS A 339 -3.98 -38.15 10.50
N ILE A 340 -3.60 -36.88 10.40
CA ILE A 340 -4.32 -35.79 11.07
C ILE A 340 -5.49 -35.42 10.15
N HIS A 341 -6.71 -35.56 10.65
CA HIS A 341 -7.93 -35.24 9.93
C HIS A 341 -7.96 -33.72 9.62
N PRO A 342 -8.10 -33.26 8.36
CA PRO A 342 -8.08 -31.84 8.02
C PRO A 342 -9.32 -31.07 8.55
N ALA A 343 -10.30 -31.77 9.12
CA ALA A 343 -11.50 -31.18 9.71
C ALA A 343 -11.28 -30.51 11.08
N VAL A 344 -10.12 -30.74 11.74
CA VAL A 344 -9.88 -30.23 13.10
C VAL A 344 -9.07 -28.93 13.11
N ASN A 345 -8.62 -28.43 11.94
CA ASN A 345 -7.73 -27.26 11.86
C ASN A 345 -8.42 -25.99 11.33
N THR A 346 -9.73 -25.86 11.55
CA THR A 346 -10.48 -24.62 11.30
C THR A 346 -10.49 -23.66 12.50
N VAL A 347 -9.95 -24.08 13.65
CA VAL A 347 -10.01 -23.30 14.91
C VAL A 347 -8.83 -22.32 15.07
N LEU A 348 -7.74 -22.49 14.31
CA LEU A 348 -6.54 -21.62 14.40
C LEU A 348 -6.24 -20.84 13.11
N MET A 349 -7.26 -20.54 12.30
CA MET A 349 -7.10 -19.49 11.31
C MET A 349 -7.15 -18.16 12.05
N ALA A 350 -5.98 -17.56 12.34
CA ALA A 350 -5.88 -16.13 12.66
C ALA A 350 -6.82 -15.40 11.70
N ARG A 351 -7.73 -14.58 12.22
CA ARG A 351 -8.78 -13.92 11.45
C ARG A 351 -8.09 -13.05 10.40
N LYS A 352 -7.80 -13.63 9.24
CA LYS A 352 -7.40 -12.83 8.09
C LYS A 352 -8.53 -11.83 7.89
N PRO A 353 -8.26 -10.51 7.94
CA PRO A 353 -9.29 -9.51 7.74
C PRO A 353 -10.06 -9.87 6.47
N SER A 354 -11.39 -9.77 6.55
CA SER A 354 -12.31 -10.15 5.47
C SER A 354 -11.76 -9.67 4.13
N LYS A 355 -11.66 -10.62 3.19
CA LYS A 355 -11.05 -10.49 1.88
C LYS A 355 -11.82 -9.47 1.04
N GLY A 356 -11.57 -8.20 1.27
CA GLY A 356 -12.30 -7.15 0.61
C GLY A 356 -11.73 -5.81 0.97
N ASP A 357 -11.71 -5.43 2.23
CA ASP A 357 -11.73 -4.00 2.57
C ASP A 357 -10.35 -3.33 2.53
N THR A 358 -10.31 -2.12 1.96
CA THR A 358 -9.09 -1.34 1.84
C THR A 358 -8.64 -0.87 3.22
N PRO A 359 -7.33 -0.66 3.43
CA PRO A 359 -6.81 -0.11 4.68
C PRO A 359 -7.59 1.11 5.18
N LEU A 360 -7.82 2.09 4.31
CA LEU A 360 -8.65 3.28 4.58
C LEU A 360 -10.13 3.00 4.83
N LYS A 361 -10.69 1.94 4.26
CA LYS A 361 -12.08 1.53 4.54
C LYS A 361 -12.18 0.84 5.89
N ARG A 362 -11.20 0.01 6.28
CA ARG A 362 -11.14 -0.59 7.63
C ARG A 362 -10.99 0.47 8.71
N LEU A 363 -10.11 1.43 8.47
CA LEU A 363 -9.95 2.69 9.18
C LEU A 363 -11.30 3.38 9.47
N GLN A 364 -12.12 3.54 8.45
CA GLN A 364 -13.36 4.27 8.57
C GLN A 364 -14.54 3.43 9.08
N ASP A 365 -14.61 2.14 8.73
CA ASP A 365 -15.55 1.19 9.35
C ASP A 365 -15.31 1.15 10.87
N HIS A 366 -14.06 1.28 11.30
CA HIS A 366 -13.70 1.44 12.70
C HIS A 366 -14.22 2.76 13.30
N GLN A 367 -13.96 3.91 12.65
CA GLN A 367 -14.51 5.21 13.08
C GLN A 367 -16.05 5.22 13.12
N GLN A 368 -16.69 4.62 12.13
CA GLN A 368 -18.15 4.54 12.03
C GLN A 368 -18.71 3.63 13.12
N GLN A 369 -18.04 2.50 13.41
CA GLN A 369 -18.37 1.65 14.56
C GLN A 369 -18.26 2.41 15.88
N HIS A 370 -17.22 3.22 16.05
CA HIS A 370 -17.01 4.06 17.24
C HIS A 370 -18.12 5.13 17.39
N LYS A 371 -18.45 5.83 16.29
CA LYS A 371 -19.54 6.82 16.26
C LYS A 371 -20.92 6.20 16.49
N ASP A 372 -21.17 5.01 15.95
CA ASP A 372 -22.42 4.28 16.17
C ASP A 372 -22.52 3.73 17.61
N ALA A 373 -21.38 3.43 18.26
CA ALA A 373 -21.29 3.07 19.66
C ALA A 373 -21.61 4.26 20.59
N GLU A 374 -21.06 5.45 20.29
CA GLU A 374 -21.42 6.69 21.01
C GLU A 374 -22.89 7.09 20.79
N ALA A 375 -23.47 6.78 19.63
CA ALA A 375 -24.87 7.06 19.31
C ALA A 375 -25.89 6.07 19.91
N GLY A 376 -25.45 5.11 20.74
CA GLY A 376 -26.33 4.23 21.51
C GLY A 376 -27.09 3.16 20.69
N LYS A 377 -26.66 2.86 19.46
CA LYS A 377 -27.21 1.71 18.72
C LYS A 377 -26.74 0.40 19.36
N LEU A 378 -27.63 -0.59 19.48
CA LEU A 378 -27.32 -1.93 19.98
C LEU A 378 -26.20 -2.57 19.13
N GLN A 379 -24.98 -2.54 19.65
CA GLN A 379 -23.81 -3.15 19.04
C GLN A 379 -23.40 -4.40 19.84
N GLU A 380 -22.89 -5.39 19.12
CA GLU A 380 -22.26 -6.58 19.69
C GLU A 380 -21.00 -6.15 20.47
N GLN A 381 -21.15 -5.94 21.78
CA GLN A 381 -20.04 -5.56 22.65
C GLN A 381 -19.16 -6.79 22.87
N SER A 382 -17.94 -6.73 22.35
CA SER A 382 -16.98 -7.81 22.57
C SER A 382 -16.68 -7.92 24.07
N MET A 383 -16.92 -9.09 24.66
CA MET A 383 -16.64 -9.40 26.07
C MET A 383 -15.14 -9.34 26.45
N TYR A 384 -14.28 -9.03 25.49
CA TYR A 384 -12.84 -8.99 25.62
C TYR A 384 -12.28 -7.68 25.03
N CYS A 385 -11.13 -7.22 25.54
CA CYS A 385 -10.46 -6.00 25.07
C CYS A 385 -9.88 -6.18 23.65
N LYS A 386 -10.73 -6.00 22.64
CA LYS A 386 -10.38 -6.16 21.22
C LYS A 386 -9.20 -5.28 20.79
N GLU A 387 -9.11 -4.06 21.31
CA GLU A 387 -8.02 -3.13 21.02
C GLU A 387 -6.65 -3.65 21.46
N LEU A 388 -6.56 -4.35 22.59
CA LEU A 388 -5.31 -4.92 23.06
C LEU A 388 -4.86 -6.10 22.19
N LEU A 389 -5.79 -6.95 21.77
CA LEU A 389 -5.48 -8.07 20.86
C LEU A 389 -5.09 -7.56 19.47
N LEU A 390 -5.72 -6.47 19.03
CA LEU A 390 -5.59 -5.89 17.70
C LEU A 390 -4.76 -4.59 17.67
N SER A 391 -3.80 -4.39 18.58
CA SER A 391 -2.79 -3.33 18.44
C SER A 391 -1.52 -3.85 17.73
N GLY A 392 -0.75 -2.98 17.07
CA GLY A 392 0.56 -3.31 16.47
C GLY A 392 0.53 -3.72 14.99
N ALA A 393 1.46 -4.58 14.53
CA ALA A 393 1.46 -5.13 13.16
C ALA A 393 0.83 -6.53 13.08
N THR A 394 0.93 -7.31 14.15
CA THR A 394 0.30 -8.65 14.29
C THR A 394 -0.87 -8.63 15.30
N GLU A 395 -1.57 -9.75 15.42
CA GLU A 395 -2.62 -9.97 16.42
C GLU A 395 -2.04 -10.80 17.57
N PHE A 396 -2.25 -10.38 18.82
CA PHE A 396 -1.88 -11.19 19.99
C PHE A 396 -2.98 -12.19 20.32
N CYS A 397 -2.60 -13.35 20.83
CA CYS A 397 -3.53 -14.26 21.48
C CYS A 397 -3.75 -13.89 22.95
N PHE A 398 -4.79 -14.46 23.57
CA PHE A 398 -5.12 -14.20 24.97
C PHE A 398 -4.00 -14.61 25.93
N GLU A 399 -3.26 -15.67 25.60
CA GLU A 399 -2.17 -16.15 26.46
C GLU A 399 -0.94 -15.23 26.39
N GLU A 400 -0.63 -14.67 25.23
CA GLU A 400 0.42 -13.66 25.08
C GLU A 400 0.11 -12.40 25.89
N LEU A 401 -1.13 -11.91 25.84
CA LEU A 401 -1.55 -10.77 26.68
C LEU A 401 -1.44 -11.07 28.18
N ARG A 402 -1.75 -12.31 28.58
CA ARG A 402 -1.61 -12.74 29.98
C ARG A 402 -0.15 -12.81 30.39
N ALA A 403 0.71 -13.37 29.54
CA ALA A 403 2.14 -13.47 29.76
C ALA A 403 2.77 -12.07 29.91
N GLU A 404 2.42 -11.11 29.05
CA GLU A 404 2.93 -9.73 29.14
C GLU A 404 2.51 -9.04 30.45
N ARG A 405 1.25 -9.19 30.88
CA ARG A 405 0.80 -8.66 32.17
C ARG A 405 1.55 -9.30 33.34
N TYR A 406 1.83 -10.59 33.25
CA TYR A 406 2.63 -11.30 34.24
C TYR A 406 4.08 -10.77 34.27
N PHE A 407 4.73 -10.62 33.12
CA PHE A 407 6.09 -10.07 33.05
C PHE A 407 6.17 -8.62 33.53
N LYS A 408 5.17 -7.79 33.21
CA LYS A 408 5.07 -6.42 33.72
C LYS A 408 4.94 -6.41 35.24
N LYS A 409 4.10 -7.28 35.80
CA LYS A 409 3.95 -7.44 37.25
C LYS A 409 5.25 -7.90 37.91
N MET A 410 5.90 -8.95 37.40
CA MET A 410 7.20 -9.42 37.90
C MET A 410 8.28 -8.33 37.83
N SER A 411 8.29 -7.53 36.75
CA SER A 411 9.24 -6.42 36.59
C SER A 411 8.98 -5.29 37.60
N GLN A 412 7.71 -5.02 37.92
CA GLN A 412 7.33 -4.05 38.95
C GLN A 412 7.68 -4.55 40.35
N GLU A 413 7.47 -5.84 40.64
CA GLU A 413 7.85 -6.47 41.90
C GLU A 413 9.37 -6.45 42.10
N ALA A 414 10.15 -6.82 41.08
CA ALA A 414 11.62 -6.72 41.13
C ALA A 414 12.12 -5.28 41.38
N ARG A 415 11.52 -4.28 40.71
CA ARG A 415 11.84 -2.86 40.95
C ARG A 415 11.41 -2.37 42.34
N GLY A 416 10.36 -2.96 42.92
CA GLY A 416 9.89 -2.67 44.28
C GLY A 416 10.79 -3.25 45.36
N GLU A 417 11.37 -4.44 45.14
CA GLU A 417 12.32 -5.09 46.05
C GLU A 417 13.69 -4.35 46.08
N ASP A 418 14.15 -3.79 44.95
CA ASP A 418 15.34 -2.93 44.88
C ASP A 418 15.12 -1.57 45.60
N GLY A 419 13.86 -1.09 45.67
CA GLY A 419 13.48 0.11 46.42
C GLY A 419 13.41 -0.09 47.94
N GLN A 420 13.11 -1.30 48.42
CA GLN A 420 13.06 -1.61 49.86
C GLN A 420 14.42 -1.99 50.46
N SER A 421 15.32 -2.55 49.65
CA SER A 421 16.71 -2.85 50.05
C SER A 421 17.58 -1.59 50.20
N SER A 422 17.25 -0.48 49.53
CA SER A 422 17.95 0.81 49.68
C SER A 422 17.48 1.66 50.87
N VAL A 423 16.22 1.53 51.32
CA VAL A 423 15.72 2.21 52.53
C VAL A 423 16.16 1.52 53.83
N SER A 424 16.51 0.22 53.75
CA SER A 424 16.99 -0.56 54.90
C SER A 424 18.48 -0.38 55.21
N ALA A 425 19.22 0.39 54.40
CA ALA A 425 20.66 0.63 54.55
C ALA A 425 21.01 2.03 55.11
N VAL A 426 20.01 2.84 55.53
CA VAL A 426 20.20 4.19 56.08
C VAL A 426 19.56 4.36 57.47
N ASN A 427 19.52 3.30 58.28
CA ASN A 427 19.24 3.41 59.72
C ASN A 427 20.36 2.82 60.56
#